data_AF-A0A1D3TU70-F1
#
_entry.id   AF-A0A1D3TU70-F1
#
_cell.length_a   1.000
_cell.length_b   1.000
_cell.length_c   1.000
_cell.angle_alpha   90.00
_cell.angle_beta   90.00
_cell.angle_gamma   90.00
#
_symmetry.space_group_name_H-M   'P 1'
#
loop_
_entity.id
_entity.type
_entity.pdbx_description
1 polymer ?
#
loop_
_entity_poly.entity_id
_entity_poly.type
_entity_poly.pdbx_seq_one_letter_code
_entity_poly.pdbx_strand_id
1 'polypeptide(L)'
;MEEYIKNKYNAFIGQWNPMLILSGYTNDKQYKNDWKSFNDDWCTRRYGELSTKEDIVELQNAVAQSIEMYEEQYNICDQDVFDLFKHMYCYCEGLRKVAQCYGNAHCSFEFDQDEINRMFSDLNQYVDRVEEIYVRLGYQ
;
A
#
# COMPACT_ATOMS: atom_id res chain seq x y z
N MET A 1 11.54 -18.39 -4.97
CA MET A 1 11.35 -16.97 -4.59
C MET A 1 9.88 -16.60 -4.61
N GLU A 2 9.15 -16.83 -5.71
CA GLU A 2 7.69 -16.61 -5.80
C GLU A 2 6.91 -17.05 -4.56
N GLU A 3 6.98 -18.34 -4.20
CA GLU A 3 6.29 -18.90 -3.04
C GLU A 3 6.71 -18.26 -1.70
N TYR A 4 7.97 -17.81 -1.60
CA TYR A 4 8.46 -17.10 -0.41
C TYR A 4 7.78 -15.73 -0.26
N ILE A 5 7.74 -14.96 -1.35
CA ILE A 5 7.10 -13.64 -1.37
C ILE A 5 5.60 -13.79 -1.10
N LYS A 6 4.96 -14.78 -1.72
CA LYS A 6 3.55 -15.10 -1.50
C LYS A 6 3.22 -15.40 -0.03
N ASN A 7 4.06 -16.21 0.64
CA ASN A 7 3.87 -16.51 2.05
C ASN A 7 4.05 -15.28 2.95
N LYS A 8 5.04 -14.42 2.66
CA LYS A 8 5.21 -13.14 3.36
C LYS A 8 4.01 -12.21 3.16
N TYR A 9 3.54 -12.08 1.91
CA TYR A 9 2.37 -11.27 1.56
C TYR A 9 1.11 -11.74 2.27
N ASN A 10 0.82 -13.04 2.22
CA ASN A 10 -0.36 -13.62 2.87
C ASN A 10 -0.31 -13.46 4.39
N ALA A 11 0.87 -13.62 5.01
CA ALA A 11 1.05 -13.39 6.43
C ALA A 11 0.77 -11.93 6.81
N PHE A 12 1.27 -10.97 6.02
CA PHE A 12 1.03 -9.55 6.23
C PHE A 12 -0.45 -9.20 6.07
N ILE A 13 -1.08 -9.57 4.95
CA ILE A 13 -2.51 -9.25 4.69
C ILE A 13 -3.44 -9.92 5.71
N GLY A 14 -3.05 -11.07 6.26
CA GLY A 14 -3.78 -11.71 7.36
C GLY A 14 -3.77 -10.90 8.66
N GLN A 15 -2.79 -10.03 8.86
CA GLN A 15 -2.67 -9.14 10.02
C GLN A 15 -3.26 -7.76 9.73
N TRP A 16 -2.91 -7.17 8.59
CA TRP A 16 -3.33 -5.82 8.22
C TRP A 16 -3.70 -5.76 6.74
N ASN A 17 -4.94 -5.40 6.45
CA ASN A 17 -5.49 -5.41 5.09
C ASN A 17 -6.03 -4.02 4.72
N PRO A 18 -5.33 -3.26 3.85
CA PRO A 18 -5.75 -1.92 3.49
C PRO A 18 -7.08 -1.90 2.73
N MET A 19 -7.41 -2.96 1.97
CA MET A 19 -8.68 -3.07 1.26
C MET A 19 -9.87 -3.11 2.23
N LEU A 20 -9.74 -3.84 3.34
CA LEU A 20 -10.80 -3.90 4.36
C LEU A 20 -10.97 -2.55 5.06
N ILE A 21 -9.85 -1.88 5.38
CA ILE A 21 -9.84 -0.56 6.02
C ILE A 21 -10.54 0.47 5.12
N LEU A 22 -10.11 0.58 3.86
CA LEU A 22 -10.70 1.50 2.87
C LEU A 22 -12.18 1.19 2.62
N SER A 23 -12.57 -0.08 2.61
CA SER A 23 -13.97 -0.48 2.50
C SER A 23 -14.80 0.03 3.69
N GLY A 24 -14.21 0.15 4.88
CA GLY A 24 -14.83 0.74 6.07
C GLY A 24 -15.22 2.21 5.92
N TYR A 25 -14.44 2.99 5.16
CA TYR A 25 -14.74 4.40 4.85
C TYR A 25 -15.94 4.56 3.91
N THR A 26 -16.32 3.52 3.16
CA THR A 26 -17.38 3.60 2.13
C THR A 26 -18.81 3.73 2.66
N ASN A 27 -18.99 3.79 3.99
CA ASN A 27 -20.26 4.20 4.59
C ASN A 27 -20.58 5.68 4.27
N ASP A 28 -19.56 6.51 4.11
CA ASP A 28 -19.70 7.85 3.56
C ASP A 28 -19.79 7.79 2.02
N LYS A 29 -20.76 8.50 1.46
CA LYS A 29 -21.00 8.51 0.00
C LYS A 29 -19.84 9.14 -0.77
N GLN A 30 -19.18 10.15 -0.22
CA GLN A 30 -18.02 10.80 -0.83
C GLN A 30 -16.84 9.82 -0.91
N TYR A 31 -16.42 9.24 0.23
CA TYR A 31 -15.30 8.28 0.25
C TYR A 31 -15.60 7.03 -0.58
N LYS A 32 -16.85 6.57 -0.60
CA LYS A 32 -17.25 5.46 -1.49
C LYS A 32 -17.04 5.76 -2.96
N ASN A 33 -17.42 6.95 -3.41
CA ASN A 33 -17.27 7.35 -4.80
C ASN A 33 -15.80 7.59 -5.16
N ASP A 34 -15.05 8.24 -4.26
CA ASP A 34 -13.60 8.45 -4.44
C ASP A 34 -12.87 7.11 -4.51
N TRP A 35 -13.12 6.21 -3.56
CA TRP A 35 -12.54 4.86 -3.56
C TRP A 35 -12.82 4.11 -4.86
N LYS A 36 -14.08 4.11 -5.31
CA LYS A 36 -14.47 3.42 -6.53
C LYS A 36 -13.74 4.01 -7.74
N SER A 37 -13.76 5.34 -7.89
CA SER A 37 -13.11 6.02 -9.01
C SER A 37 -11.61 5.74 -9.04
N PHE A 38 -10.97 5.81 -7.87
CA PHE A 38 -9.56 5.50 -7.71
C PHE A 38 -9.25 4.04 -8.05
N ASN A 39 -9.99 3.10 -7.47
CA ASN A 39 -9.72 1.67 -7.63
C ASN A 39 -9.96 1.21 -9.07
N ASP A 40 -10.97 1.77 -9.75
CA ASP A 40 -11.24 1.50 -11.17
C ASP A 40 -10.05 1.97 -12.04
N ASP A 41 -9.51 3.18 -11.82
CA ASP A 41 -8.34 3.70 -12.54
C ASP A 41 -7.07 2.89 -12.22
N TRP A 42 -6.83 2.61 -10.93
CA TRP A 42 -5.69 1.82 -10.46
C TRP A 42 -5.68 0.43 -11.08
N CYS A 43 -6.79 -0.32 -10.97
CA CYS A 43 -6.88 -1.69 -11.49
C CYS A 43 -6.76 -1.74 -13.01
N THR A 44 -7.37 -0.78 -13.71
CA THR A 44 -7.46 -0.82 -15.19
C THR A 44 -6.18 -0.36 -15.88
N ARG A 45 -5.44 0.57 -15.26
CA ARG A 45 -4.25 1.19 -15.87
C ARG A 45 -3.00 0.81 -15.12
N ARG A 46 -2.86 1.35 -13.90
CA ARG A 46 -1.58 1.36 -13.17
C ARG A 46 -1.15 -0.03 -12.72
N TYR A 47 -2.05 -0.80 -12.13
CA TYR A 47 -1.72 -2.15 -11.65
C TYR A 47 -1.21 -3.04 -12.79
N GLY A 48 -1.81 -2.96 -13.98
CA GLY A 48 -1.41 -3.72 -15.16
C GLY A 48 -0.02 -3.36 -15.68
N GLU A 49 0.38 -2.09 -15.54
CA GLU A 49 1.66 -1.54 -16.03
C GLU A 49 2.86 -1.89 -15.15
N LEU A 50 2.65 -2.16 -13.85
CA LEU A 50 3.73 -2.54 -12.93
C LEU A 50 4.48 -3.77 -13.45
N SER A 51 5.75 -3.63 -13.81
CA SER A 51 6.52 -4.71 -14.42
C SER A 51 7.98 -4.73 -14.02
N THR A 52 8.44 -3.72 -13.28
CA THR A 52 9.84 -3.55 -12.89
C THR A 52 9.98 -3.40 -11.39
N LYS A 53 11.22 -3.60 -10.92
CA LYS A 53 11.58 -3.33 -9.52
C LYS A 53 11.37 -1.86 -9.16
N GLU A 54 11.72 -0.97 -10.07
CA GLU A 54 11.58 0.49 -9.93
C GLU A 54 10.13 0.88 -9.67
N ASP A 55 9.18 0.29 -10.39
CA ASP A 55 7.75 0.55 -10.17
C ASP A 55 7.34 0.29 -8.72
N ILE A 56 7.85 -0.79 -8.10
CA ILE A 56 7.51 -1.15 -6.72
C ILE A 56 8.20 -0.22 -5.73
N VAL A 57 9.43 0.21 -6.02
CA VAL A 57 10.15 1.20 -5.23
C VAL A 57 9.45 2.56 -5.27
N GLU A 58 8.89 2.96 -6.41
CA GLU A 58 8.08 4.18 -6.51
C GLU A 58 6.84 4.12 -5.60
N LEU A 59 6.15 2.98 -5.55
CA LEU A 59 5.02 2.78 -4.64
C LEU A 59 5.44 2.82 -3.16
N GLN A 60 6.58 2.21 -2.83
CA GLN A 60 7.15 2.28 -1.49
C GLN A 60 7.48 3.74 -1.09
N ASN A 61 8.10 4.50 -2.00
CA ASN A 61 8.46 5.90 -1.77
C ASN A 61 7.23 6.78 -1.61
N ALA A 62 6.15 6.55 -2.38
CA ALA A 62 4.90 7.29 -2.25
C ALA A 62 4.28 7.13 -0.84
N VAL A 63 4.34 5.91 -0.28
CA VAL A 63 3.93 5.66 1.10
C VAL A 63 4.82 6.43 2.08
N ALA A 64 6.14 6.26 1.97
CA ALA A 64 7.10 6.91 2.87
C ALA A 64 6.92 8.43 2.92
N GLN A 65 6.83 9.08 1.74
CA GLN A 65 6.62 10.51 1.61
C GLN A 65 5.30 10.97 2.20
N SER A 66 4.23 10.19 2.02
CA SER A 66 2.92 10.52 2.59
C SER A 66 2.94 10.45 4.12
N ILE A 67 3.60 9.43 4.68
CA ILE A 67 3.76 9.31 6.13
C ILE A 67 4.54 10.50 6.69
N GLU A 68 5.69 10.82 6.09
CA GLU A 68 6.51 11.97 6.51
C GLU A 68 5.71 13.28 6.46
N MET A 69 4.99 13.53 5.36
CA MET A 69 4.17 14.72 5.20
C MET A 69 3.09 14.83 6.28
N TYR A 70 2.37 13.73 6.55
CA TYR A 70 1.27 13.74 7.52
C TYR A 70 1.76 13.70 8.98
N GLU A 71 2.92 13.13 9.27
CA GLU A 71 3.53 13.21 10.60
C GLU A 71 3.82 14.66 11.01
N GLU A 72 4.33 15.47 10.07
CA GLU A 72 4.65 16.88 10.29
C GLU A 72 3.42 17.80 10.28
N GLN A 73 2.29 17.36 9.70
CA GLN A 73 1.08 18.15 9.58
C GLN A 73 0.32 18.23 10.92
N TYR A 74 -0.01 19.45 11.36
CA TYR A 74 -0.70 19.67 12.64
C TYR A 74 -2.20 19.34 12.58
N ASN A 75 -2.85 19.65 11.45
CA ASN A 75 -4.28 19.47 11.23
C ASN A 75 -4.52 18.42 10.14
N ILE A 76 -4.38 17.15 10.51
CA ILE A 76 -4.72 16.01 9.64
C ILE A 76 -6.24 15.84 9.65
N CYS A 77 -6.85 15.62 8.49
CA CYS A 77 -8.29 15.32 8.37
C CYS A 77 -8.55 13.89 7.89
N ASP A 78 -9.82 13.46 7.91
CA ASP A 78 -10.22 12.13 7.44
C ASP A 78 -9.76 11.83 6.00
N GLN A 79 -9.79 12.82 5.11
CA GLN A 79 -9.37 12.67 3.72
C GLN A 79 -7.86 12.39 3.61
N ASP A 80 -7.04 13.03 4.45
CA ASP A 80 -5.59 12.82 4.47
C ASP A 80 -5.25 11.37 4.84
N VAL A 81 -5.91 10.86 5.88
CA VAL A 81 -5.71 9.45 6.30
C VAL A 81 -6.26 8.49 5.25
N PHE A 82 -7.38 8.82 4.62
CA PHE A 82 -7.93 8.03 3.53
C PHE A 82 -6.96 7.95 2.33
N ASP A 83 -6.33 9.07 1.95
CA ASP A 83 -5.30 9.11 0.91
C ASP A 83 -4.06 8.29 1.29
N LEU A 84 -3.63 8.35 2.55
CA LEU A 84 -2.54 7.53 3.07
C LEU A 84 -2.86 6.02 2.96
N PHE A 85 -4.08 5.60 3.31
CA PHE A 85 -4.50 4.21 3.13
C PHE A 85 -4.55 3.80 1.65
N LYS A 86 -4.90 4.71 0.72
CA LYS A 86 -4.83 4.44 -0.73
C LYS A 86 -3.39 4.17 -1.18
N HIS A 87 -2.40 4.92 -0.69
CA HIS A 87 -0.99 4.65 -1.00
C HIS A 87 -0.51 3.32 -0.43
N MET A 88 -0.87 3.01 0.83
CA MET A 88 -0.60 1.70 1.42
C MET A 88 -1.21 0.55 0.61
N TYR A 89 -2.45 0.73 0.14
CA TYR A 89 -3.12 -0.23 -0.74
C TYR A 89 -2.32 -0.46 -2.04
N CYS A 90 -1.92 0.61 -2.73
CA CYS A 90 -1.14 0.49 -3.95
C CYS A 90 0.15 -0.28 -3.75
N TYR A 91 0.91 0.02 -2.69
CA TYR A 91 2.15 -0.68 -2.39
C TYR A 91 1.91 -2.17 -2.07
N CYS A 92 0.89 -2.48 -1.28
CA CYS A 92 0.48 -3.86 -1.00
C CYS A 92 0.10 -4.62 -2.28
N GLU A 93 -0.68 -4.00 -3.17
CA GLU A 93 -1.04 -4.59 -4.45
C GLU A 93 0.18 -4.76 -5.36
N GLY A 94 1.12 -3.82 -5.35
CA GLY A 94 2.40 -3.96 -6.03
C GLY A 94 3.15 -5.22 -5.56
N LEU A 95 3.27 -5.42 -4.25
CA LEU A 95 3.87 -6.64 -3.67
C LEU A 95 3.09 -7.91 -4.02
N ARG A 96 1.76 -7.85 -4.08
CA ARG A 96 0.92 -8.95 -4.57
C ARG A 96 1.28 -9.30 -6.01
N LYS A 97 1.48 -8.29 -6.86
CA LYS A 97 1.87 -8.50 -8.26
C LYS A 97 3.26 -9.11 -8.38
N VAL A 98 4.22 -8.62 -7.58
CA VAL A 98 5.56 -9.24 -7.50
C VAL A 98 5.41 -10.73 -7.16
N ALA A 99 4.58 -11.08 -6.16
CA ALA A 99 4.35 -12.47 -5.79
C ALA A 99 3.70 -13.30 -6.93
N GLN A 100 2.83 -12.71 -7.75
CA GLN A 100 2.14 -13.40 -8.85
C GLN A 100 3.00 -13.56 -10.11
N CYS A 101 3.94 -12.65 -10.33
CA CYS A 101 4.68 -12.54 -11.57
C CYS A 101 6.19 -12.71 -11.40
N TYR A 102 6.67 -13.12 -10.22
CA TYR A 102 8.10 -13.29 -9.98
C TYR A 102 8.70 -14.33 -10.95
N GLY A 103 9.71 -13.92 -11.72
CA GLY A 103 10.34 -14.79 -12.73
C GLY A 103 9.53 -14.97 -14.02
N ASN A 104 8.42 -14.24 -14.19
CA ASN A 104 7.71 -14.17 -15.46
C ASN A 104 8.56 -13.37 -16.47
N ALA A 105 8.71 -13.88 -17.71
CA ALA A 105 9.50 -13.22 -18.75
C ALA A 105 9.02 -11.80 -19.12
N HIS A 106 7.76 -11.46 -18.79
CA HIS A 106 7.17 -10.14 -19.02
C HIS A 106 7.31 -9.19 -17.81
N CYS A 107 7.92 -9.63 -16.71
CA CYS A 107 8.13 -8.82 -15.51
C CYS A 107 9.57 -8.97 -15.00
N SER A 108 10.23 -7.84 -14.80
CA SER A 108 11.61 -7.73 -14.30
C SER A 108 11.65 -7.35 -12.82
N PHE A 109 10.91 -8.10 -11.98
CA PHE A 109 10.93 -7.95 -10.53
C PHE A 109 12.14 -8.69 -9.93
N GLU A 110 13.35 -8.21 -10.18
CA GLU A 110 14.60 -8.83 -9.70
C GLU A 110 14.89 -8.42 -8.25
N PHE A 111 14.17 -9.04 -7.29
CA PHE A 111 14.39 -8.84 -5.86
C PHE A 111 15.07 -10.04 -5.22
N ASP A 112 16.13 -9.79 -4.44
CA ASP A 112 16.69 -10.84 -3.59
C ASP A 112 15.85 -11.04 -2.31
N GLN A 113 16.18 -12.10 -1.55
CA GLN A 113 15.43 -12.44 -0.34
C GLN A 113 15.54 -11.37 0.76
N ASP A 114 16.68 -10.68 0.84
CA ASP A 114 16.96 -9.67 1.86
C ASP A 114 16.25 -8.36 1.54
N GLU A 115 16.13 -8.01 0.27
CA GLU A 115 15.28 -6.93 -0.23
C GLU A 115 13.82 -7.18 0.11
N ILE A 116 13.29 -8.36 -0.21
CA ILE A 116 11.91 -8.73 0.16
C ILE A 116 11.72 -8.65 1.68
N ASN A 117 12.67 -9.15 2.47
CA ASN A 117 12.61 -9.06 3.93
C ASN A 117 12.55 -7.61 4.42
N ARG A 118 13.38 -6.74 3.88
CA ARG A 118 13.37 -5.31 4.20
C ARG A 118 12.05 -4.66 3.81
N MET A 119 11.55 -4.90 2.61
CA MET A 119 10.27 -4.35 2.13
C MET A 119 9.10 -4.71 3.05
N PHE A 120 9.02 -5.97 3.51
CA PHE A 120 7.98 -6.36 4.48
C PHE A 120 8.25 -5.82 5.90
N SER A 121 9.50 -5.65 6.31
CA SER A 121 9.84 -4.96 7.56
C SER A 121 9.37 -3.50 7.52
N ASP A 122 9.69 -2.79 6.44
CA ASP A 122 9.29 -1.41 6.20
C ASP A 122 7.77 -1.29 6.15
N LEU A 123 7.09 -2.23 5.49
CA LEU A 123 5.63 -2.26 5.43
C LEU A 123 4.98 -2.36 6.82
N ASN A 124 5.54 -3.17 7.73
CA ASN A 124 5.07 -3.24 9.11
C ASN A 124 5.33 -1.93 9.87
N GLN A 125 6.51 -1.32 9.70
CA GLN A 125 6.79 -0.01 10.30
C GLN A 125 5.85 1.09 9.77
N TYR A 126 5.50 1.04 8.48
CA TYR A 126 4.53 1.94 7.90
C TYR A 126 3.15 1.75 8.50
N VAL A 127 2.72 0.52 8.76
CA VAL A 127 1.45 0.26 9.47
C VAL A 127 1.44 0.96 10.83
N ASP A 128 2.48 0.76 11.64
CA ASP A 128 2.56 1.38 12.97
C ASP A 128 2.46 2.91 12.88
N ARG A 129 3.20 3.53 11.96
CA ARG A 129 3.19 5.00 11.75
C ARG A 129 1.85 5.52 11.23
N VAL A 130 1.22 4.79 10.30
CA VAL A 130 -0.11 5.12 9.78
C VAL A 130 -1.16 5.05 10.89
N GLU A 131 -1.09 4.06 11.78
CA GLU A 131 -1.98 3.94 12.93
C GLU A 131 -1.77 5.09 13.93
N GLU A 132 -0.53 5.50 14.19
CA GLU A 132 -0.23 6.69 15.00
C GLU A 132 -0.84 7.97 14.41
N ILE A 133 -0.71 8.17 13.09
CA ILE A 133 -1.35 9.27 12.36
C ILE A 133 -2.87 9.21 12.50
N TYR A 134 -3.47 8.04 12.30
CA TYR A 134 -4.92 7.88 12.41
C TYR A 134 -5.44 8.15 13.82
N VAL A 135 -4.71 7.72 14.85
CA VAL A 135 -5.09 7.97 16.25
C VAL A 135 -5.10 9.47 16.57
N ARG A 136 -4.18 10.26 16.00
CA ARG A 136 -4.14 11.72 16.19
C ARG A 136 -5.41 12.42 15.70
N LEU A 137 -6.04 11.91 14.65
CA LEU A 137 -7.32 12.40 14.16
C LEU A 137 -8.44 12.27 15.22
N GLY A 138 -8.45 11.19 15.99
CA GLY A 138 -9.43 10.96 17.06
C GLY A 138 -9.23 11.81 18.32
N TYR A 139 -8.10 12.51 18.44
CA TYR A 139 -7.78 13.41 19.54
C TYR A 139 -7.94 14.90 19.20
N GLN A 140 -8.38 15.23 17.98
CA GLN A 140 -8.76 16.59 17.57
C GLN A 140 -10.21 16.91 17.95
#